data_AF-A0A7Y7IE01-F1
#
_entry.id   AF-A0A7Y7IE01-F1
#
_cell.length_a   1.000
_cell.length_b   1.000
_cell.length_c   1.000
_cell.angle_alpha   90.00
_cell.angle_beta   90.00
_cell.angle_gamma   90.00
#
_symmetry.space_group_name_H-M   'P 1'
#
loop_
_entity.id
_entity.type
_entity.pdbx_description
1 polymer ?
#
loop_
_entity_poly.entity_id
_entity_poly.type
_entity_poly.pdbx_seq_one_letter_code
_entity_poly.pdbx_strand_id
1 'polypeptide(L)'
;MIEPTSTTRRFELTLHKPWLGWFPKPTVVVDGMGQPAQWGTRNWKVPGSGAATVEIFLFNRLWKFGEASFTVEPGAGATLVYSAPWLPFLPGKVRPAS
;
A
#
# COMPACT_ATOMS: atom_id res chain seq x y z
N MET A 1 23.96 25.83 -8.81
CA MET A 1 22.52 25.51 -8.97
C MET A 1 22.25 24.38 -8.00
N ILE A 2 21.59 24.65 -6.88
CA ILE A 2 21.31 23.64 -5.85
C ILE A 2 19.95 23.06 -6.27
N GLU A 3 19.94 21.85 -6.84
CA GLU A 3 18.70 21.13 -7.09
C GLU A 3 17.91 21.04 -5.78
N PRO A 4 16.59 21.32 -5.78
CA PRO A 4 15.80 21.19 -4.57
C PRO A 4 15.91 19.74 -4.10
N THR A 5 16.50 19.56 -2.92
CA THR A 5 16.56 18.30 -2.16
C THR A 5 15.27 17.54 -2.34
N SER A 6 15.35 16.38 -3.00
CA SER A 6 14.21 15.49 -3.24
C SER A 6 13.59 15.13 -1.88
N THR A 7 12.55 15.86 -1.48
CA THR A 7 11.85 15.67 -0.22
C THR A 7 11.28 14.26 -0.23
N THR A 8 11.97 13.32 0.43
CA THR A 8 11.50 11.94 0.55
C THR A 8 10.30 11.93 1.48
N ARG A 9 9.10 11.88 0.91
CA ARG A 9 7.84 11.94 1.66
C ARG A 9 7.48 10.55 2.18
N ARG A 10 6.72 10.54 3.27
CA ARG A 10 6.31 9.30 3.94
C ARG A 10 4.81 9.31 4.16
N PHE A 11 4.19 8.16 3.97
CA PHE A 11 2.82 7.89 4.39
C PHE A 11 2.81 6.64 5.26
N GLU A 12 1.82 6.55 6.14
CA GLU A 12 1.65 5.39 6.98
C GLU A 12 0.57 4.48 6.38
N LEU A 13 0.88 3.19 6.25
CA LEU A 13 -0.03 2.19 5.75
C LEU A 13 -0.15 1.06 6.76
N THR A 14 -1.36 0.86 7.25
CA THR A 14 -1.73 -0.28 8.09
C THR A 14 -2.33 -1.37 7.22
N LEU A 15 -1.63 -2.49 7.10
CA LEU A 15 -2.08 -3.68 6.38
C LEU A 15 -2.81 -4.60 7.36
N HIS A 16 -4.14 -4.61 7.32
CA HIS A 16 -4.95 -5.41 8.22
C HIS A 16 -5.15 -6.82 7.66
N LYS A 17 -4.68 -7.82 8.42
CA LYS A 17 -4.84 -9.23 8.08
C LYS A 17 -6.29 -9.65 8.33
N PRO A 18 -6.89 -10.48 7.46
CA PRO A 18 -8.19 -11.06 7.76
C PRO A 18 -8.06 -12.06 8.93
N TRP A 19 -9.11 -12.15 9.74
CA TRP A 19 -9.12 -12.98 10.95
C TRP A 19 -9.11 -14.50 10.70
N LEU A 20 -9.49 -14.97 9.50
CA LEU A 20 -9.82 -16.37 9.23
C LEU A 20 -8.92 -16.95 8.16
N GLY A 21 -8.00 -17.83 8.52
CA GLY A 21 -7.23 -18.64 7.57
C GLY A 21 -5.82 -18.16 7.26
N TRP A 22 -5.18 -18.88 6.34
CA TRP A 22 -3.81 -18.65 5.90
C TRP A 22 -3.80 -17.63 4.75
N PHE A 23 -3.45 -16.38 5.05
CA PHE A 23 -3.29 -15.33 4.06
C PHE A 23 -1.83 -15.11 3.69
N PRO A 24 -1.52 -14.95 2.39
CA PRO A 24 -0.18 -14.64 1.93
C PRO A 24 0.25 -13.25 2.41
N LYS A 25 1.54 -12.95 2.28
CA LYS A 25 2.03 -11.59 2.55
C LYS A 25 1.48 -10.62 1.49
N PRO A 26 1.02 -9.42 1.88
CA PRO A 26 0.63 -8.39 0.93
C PRO A 26 1.84 -7.93 0.14
N THR A 27 1.63 -7.58 -1.12
CA THR A 27 2.62 -6.88 -1.93
C THR A 27 2.12 -5.47 -2.14
N VAL A 28 2.98 -4.49 -1.86
CA VAL A 28 2.70 -3.08 -2.06
C VAL A 28 3.59 -2.61 -3.20
N VAL A 29 2.98 -2.04 -4.22
CA VAL A 29 3.66 -1.44 -5.36
C VAL A 29 3.59 0.06 -5.18
N VAL A 30 4.73 0.74 -5.22
CA VAL A 30 4.80 2.21 -5.18
C VAL A 30 5.47 2.64 -6.48
N ASP A 31 4.76 3.40 -7.32
CA ASP A 31 5.23 3.86 -8.63
C ASP A 31 5.80 2.72 -9.50
N GLY A 32 5.08 1.59 -9.55
CA GLY A 32 5.49 0.40 -10.30
C GLY A 32 6.52 -0.49 -9.59
N MET A 33 7.08 -0.08 -8.46
CA MET A 33 8.06 -0.85 -7.70
C MET A 33 7.40 -1.72 -6.64
N GLY A 34 7.26 -3.01 -6.93
CA GLY A 34 6.66 -3.99 -6.01
C GLY A 34 7.58 -4.39 -4.86
N GLN A 35 7.10 -4.25 -3.64
CA GLN A 35 7.78 -4.66 -2.42
C GLN A 35 6.88 -5.57 -1.57
N PRO A 36 7.34 -6.78 -1.22
CA PRO A 36 6.60 -7.64 -0.31
C PRO A 36 6.58 -7.02 1.09
N ALA A 37 5.39 -6.90 1.65
CA ALA A 37 5.15 -6.26 2.93
C ALA A 37 4.69 -7.27 3.99
N GLN A 38 4.83 -6.89 5.26
CA GLN A 38 4.26 -7.64 6.37
C GLN A 38 2.91 -7.03 6.76
N TRP A 39 2.03 -7.85 7.33
CA TRP A 39 0.83 -7.37 7.99
C TRP A 39 1.20 -6.44 9.16
N GLY A 40 0.38 -5.42 9.40
CA GLY A 40 0.60 -4.39 10.41
C GLY A 40 0.91 -3.01 9.81
N THR A 41 1.27 -2.07 10.69
CA THR A 41 1.53 -0.67 10.34
C THR A 41 2.98 -0.49 9.89
N ARG A 42 3.17 0.13 8.72
CA ARG A 42 4.48 0.53 8.22
C ARG A 42 4.46 1.91 7.59
N ASN A 43 5.58 2.60 7.74
CA ASN A 43 5.87 3.84 7.06
C ASN A 43 6.50 3.54 5.69
N TRP A 44 5.91 4.07 4.64
CA TRP A 44 6.33 3.90 3.25
C TRP A 44 6.97 5.17 2.75
N LYS A 45 8.07 5.05 2.00
CA LYS A 45 8.73 6.18 1.34
C LYS A 45 8.22 6.27 -0.08
N VAL A 46 7.78 7.46 -0.46
CA VAL A 46 7.38 7.77 -1.84
C VAL A 46 8.57 8.44 -2.54
N PRO A 47 9.07 7.88 -3.64
CA PRO A 47 10.08 8.53 -4.45
C PRO A 47 9.48 9.70 -5.25
N GLY A 48 10.22 10.80 -5.37
CA GLY A 48 9.83 11.93 -6.22
C GLY A 48 8.97 13.02 -5.56
N SER A 49 8.68 14.05 -6.34
CA SER A 49 7.97 15.27 -5.92
C SER A 49 6.49 15.31 -6.32
N GLY A 50 6.05 14.38 -7.17
CA GLY A 50 4.68 14.28 -7.67
C GLY A 50 3.76 13.39 -6.83
N ALA A 51 2.52 13.25 -7.28
CA ALA A 51 1.59 12.26 -6.74
C ALA A 51 2.06 10.85 -7.10
N ALA A 52 2.01 9.93 -6.14
CA ALA A 52 2.47 8.56 -6.34
C ALA A 52 1.31 7.57 -6.35
N THR A 53 1.38 6.61 -7.25
CA THR A 53 0.38 5.55 -7.34
C THR A 53 0.83 4.39 -6.46
N VAL A 54 -0.03 4.04 -5.51
CA VAL A 54 0.19 2.90 -4.62
C VAL A 54 -0.85 1.84 -4.94
N GLU A 55 -0.38 0.63 -5.20
CA GLU A 55 -1.21 -0.54 -5.43
C GLU A 55 -0.90 -1.59 -4.38
N ILE A 56 -1.92 -2.29 -3.92
CA ILE A 56 -1.78 -3.35 -2.93
C ILE A 56 -2.49 -4.56 -3.48
N PHE A 57 -1.84 -5.72 -3.46
CA PHE A 57 -2.47 -6.98 -3.82
C PHE A 57 -1.93 -8.14 -2.99
N LEU A 58 -2.66 -9.24 -2.99
CA LEU A 58 -2.31 -10.52 -2.40
C LEU A 58 -2.13 -11.55 -3.50
N PHE A 59 -1.15 -12.44 -3.35
CA PHE A 59 -0.87 -13.49 -4.32
C PHE A 59 -0.86 -14.86 -3.63
N ASN A 60 -1.82 -15.73 -3.95
CA ASN A 60 -1.96 -17.07 -3.36
C ASN A 60 -1.22 -18.16 -4.14
N ARG A 61 -0.22 -17.77 -4.95
CA ARG A 61 0.54 -18.60 -5.91
C ARG A 61 -0.14 -18.86 -7.26
N LEU A 62 -1.47 -18.79 -7.35
CA LEU A 62 -2.19 -19.00 -8.62
C LEU A 62 -2.61 -17.68 -9.26
N TRP A 63 -3.18 -16.74 -8.50
CA TRP A 63 -3.66 -15.45 -9.02
C TRP A 63 -3.55 -14.32 -7.99
N LYS A 64 -3.74 -13.08 -8.47
CA LYS A 64 -3.79 -11.86 -7.64
C LYS A 64 -5.22 -11.59 -7.17
N PHE A 65 -5.37 -11.19 -5.91
CA PHE A 65 -6.65 -10.81 -5.33
C PHE A 65 -6.45 -9.73 -4.27
N GLY A 66 -7.53 -9.16 -3.74
CA GLY A 66 -7.43 -8.08 -2.77
C GLY A 66 -6.84 -6.81 -3.36
N GLU A 67 -6.94 -6.64 -4.67
CA GLU A 67 -6.33 -5.49 -5.33
C GLU A 67 -7.01 -4.19 -4.88
N ALA A 68 -6.19 -3.18 -4.55
CA ALA A 68 -6.64 -1.85 -4.24
C ALA A 68 -5.59 -0.84 -4.71
N SER A 69 -6.02 0.22 -5.38
CA SER A 69 -5.16 1.30 -5.86
C SER A 69 -5.62 2.64 -5.30
N PHE A 70 -4.66 3.49 -4.97
CA PHE A 70 -4.90 4.86 -4.56
C PHE A 70 -3.72 5.75 -4.91
N THR A 71 -3.99 7.05 -4.98
CA THR A 71 -2.97 8.07 -5.24
C THR A 71 -2.65 8.79 -3.95
N VAL A 72 -1.36 8.93 -3.63
CA VAL A 72 -0.89 9.73 -2.50
C VAL A 72 -0.39 11.07 -3.02
N GLU A 73 -1.07 12.14 -2.59
CA GLU A 73 -0.72 13.51 -2.99
C GLU A 73 0.54 14.02 -2.26
N PRO A 74 1.33 14.90 -2.92
CA PRO A 74 2.43 15.64 -2.33
C PRO A 74 2.09 16.30 -0.98
N GLY A 75 2.79 15.91 0.08
CA GLY A 75 2.70 16.57 1.40
C GLY A 75 1.59 16.07 2.30
N ALA A 76 0.76 15.13 1.82
CA ALA A 76 -0.19 14.44 2.68
C ALA A 76 0.56 13.43 3.56
N GLY A 77 0.69 13.73 4.86
CA GLY A 77 1.04 12.74 5.89
C GLY A 77 -0.11 11.76 6.11
N ALA A 78 -0.54 11.09 5.04
CA ALA A 78 -1.74 10.27 5.04
C ALA A 78 -1.50 9.00 5.83
N THR A 79 -2.38 8.74 6.80
CA THR A 79 -2.48 7.44 7.45
C THR A 79 -3.59 6.67 6.77
N LEU A 80 -3.25 5.53 6.18
CA LEU A 80 -4.16 4.70 5.39
C LEU A 80 -4.25 3.31 5.98
N VAL A 81 -5.42 2.70 5.88
CA VAL A 81 -5.69 1.34 6.31
C VAL A 81 -6.16 0.54 5.11
N TYR A 82 -5.41 -0.50 4.78
CA TYR A 82 -5.80 -1.52 3.82
C TYR A 82 -6.41 -2.70 4.57
N SER A 83 -7.62 -3.09 4.18
CA SER A 83 -8.30 -4.29 4.64
C SER A 83 -8.35 -5.30 3.52
N ALA A 84 -7.69 -6.44 3.75
CA ALA A 84 -7.77 -7.57 2.85
C ALA A 84 -9.17 -8.18 2.84
N PRO A 85 -9.63 -8.68 1.68
CA PRO A 85 -10.93 -9.31 1.57
C PRO A 85 -10.95 -10.67 2.29
N TRP A 86 -12.15 -11.07 2.73
CA TRP A 86 -12.39 -12.40 3.29
C TRP A 86 -12.30 -13.53 2.25
N LEU A 87 -12.61 -13.25 0.99
CA LEU A 87 -12.58 -14.24 -0.11
C LEU A 87 -11.44 -13.94 -1.09
N PRO A 88 -10.74 -14.97 -1.59
CA PRO A 88 -9.51 -14.84 -2.36
C PRO A 88 -9.72 -14.42 -3.82
N PHE A 89 -10.81 -13.72 -4.14
CA PHE A 89 -11.14 -13.21 -5.48
C PHE A 89 -11.84 -11.84 -5.42
N LEU A 90 -12.03 -11.31 -4.21
CA LEU A 90 -12.64 -9.99 -4.02
C LEU A 90 -11.57 -8.89 -4.04
N PRO A 91 -11.97 -7.64 -4.32
CA PRO A 91 -11.07 -6.49 -4.19
C PRO A 91 -10.75 -6.18 -2.72
N GLY A 92 -9.61 -5.54 -2.51
CA GLY A 92 -9.23 -4.99 -1.21
C GLY A 92 -9.96 -3.69 -0.95
N LYS A 93 -9.92 -3.20 0.30
CA LYS A 93 -10.49 -1.91 0.67
C LYS A 93 -9.42 -1.04 1.29
N VAL A 94 -9.24 0.17 0.78
CA VAL A 94 -8.37 1.20 1.38
C VAL A 94 -9.24 2.30 1.95
N ARG A 95 -8.93 2.73 3.17
CA ARG A 95 -9.62 3.82 3.86
C ARG A 95 -8.60 4.71 4.56
N PRO A 96 -8.86 6.02 4.69
CA PRO A 96 -8.10 6.85 5.62
C PRO A 96 -8.29 6.35 7.06
N ALA A 97 -7.22 6.35 7.84
CA ALA A 97 -7.33 6.23 9.29
C ALA A 97 -7.87 7.57 9.82
N SER A 98 -9.03 7.51 10.47
CA SER A 98 -9.64 8.68 11.14
C SER A 98 -8.92 9.02 12.42
#